data_AF-A0A1A8BAD8-F1
#
_entry.id   AF-A0A1A8BAD8-F1
#
_cell.length_a   1.000
_cell.length_b   1.000
_cell.length_c   1.000
_cell.angle_alpha   90.00
_cell.angle_beta   90.00
_cell.angle_gamma   90.00
#
_symmetry.space_group_name_H-M   'P 1'
#
loop_
_entity.id
_entity.type
_entity.pdbx_description
1 polymer ?
#
loop_
_entity_poly.entity_id
_entity_poly.type
_entity_poly.pdbx_seq_one_letter_code
_entity_poly.pdbx_strand_id
1 'polypeptide(L)'
;NRMEESKALFKTIITYPWFEKSSVILFLNKTDILKEKIMYSHLATYFPEFKGPQQDPVAAQDYILKMYQEQNPNRDRKLYSHFTCATDTENIRLIFVAVKDTILTANLKEFNLV
;
A
#
# COMPACT_ATOMS: atom_id res chain seq x y z
N ASN A 1 -6.85 -17.21 3.50
CA ASN A 1 -7.16 -15.81 3.91
C ASN A 1 -6.64 -14.94 2.78
N ARG A 2 -7.52 -14.26 2.03
CA ARG A 2 -7.14 -13.56 0.79
C ARG A 2 -6.09 -12.46 1.01
N MET A 3 -6.03 -11.86 2.20
CA MET A 3 -5.04 -10.84 2.52
C MET A 3 -3.65 -11.44 2.76
N GLU A 4 -3.57 -12.62 3.39
CA GLU A 4 -2.30 -13.37 3.50
C GLU A 4 -1.75 -13.78 2.13
N GLU A 5 -2.62 -14.26 1.24
CA GLU A 5 -2.25 -14.57 -0.15
C GLU A 5 -1.74 -13.32 -0.89
N SER A 6 -2.42 -12.19 -0.74
CA SER A 6 -1.99 -10.91 -1.31
C SER A 6 -0.66 -10.42 -0.74
N LYS A 7 -0.43 -10.56 0.56
CA LYS A 7 0.84 -10.22 1.22
C LYS A 7 1.98 -11.09 0.70
N ALA A 8 1.76 -12.40 0.55
CA ALA A 8 2.75 -13.32 0.00
C ALA A 8 3.13 -12.97 -1.44
N LEU A 9 2.13 -12.69 -2.30
CA LEU A 9 2.36 -12.24 -3.67
C LEU A 9 3.13 -10.92 -3.71
N PHE A 10 2.74 -9.95 -2.88
CA PHE A 10 3.42 -8.67 -2.79
C PHE A 10 4.88 -8.85 -2.38
N LYS A 11 5.16 -9.67 -1.36
CA LYS A 11 6.53 -10.02 -0.96
C LYS A 11 7.32 -10.57 -2.14
N THR A 12 6.78 -11.53 -2.89
CA THR A 12 7.44 -12.09 -4.07
C THR A 12 7.82 -11.01 -5.09
N ILE A 13 6.86 -10.15 -5.47
CA ILE A 13 7.08 -9.07 -6.44
C ILE A 13 8.14 -8.09 -5.93
N ILE A 14 8.01 -7.66 -4.67
CA ILE A 14 8.89 -6.65 -4.09
C ILE A 14 10.30 -7.22 -3.86
N THR A 15 10.48 -8.53 -3.68
CA THR A 15 11.81 -9.15 -3.58
C THR A 15 12.41 -9.51 -4.93
N TYR A 16 11.68 -9.36 -6.03
CA TYR A 16 12.12 -9.82 -7.34
C TYR A 16 13.29 -8.96 -7.85
N PRO A 17 14.46 -9.54 -8.20
CA PRO A 17 15.65 -8.78 -8.58
C PRO A 17 15.43 -7.82 -9.75
N TRP A 18 14.56 -8.20 -10.68
CA TRP A 18 14.21 -7.40 -11.86
C TRP A 18 13.48 -6.08 -11.50
N PHE A 19 12.92 -5.98 -10.30
CA PHE A 19 12.22 -4.79 -9.79
C PHE A 19 13.00 -4.06 -8.68
N GLU A 20 14.28 -4.38 -8.48
CA GLU A 20 15.10 -3.79 -7.42
C GLU A 20 15.22 -2.27 -7.53
N LYS A 21 15.45 -1.77 -8.76
CA LYS A 21 15.54 -0.33 -9.06
C LYS A 21 14.20 0.33 -9.37
N SER A 22 13.12 -0.44 -9.45
CA SER A 22 11.80 0.08 -9.80
C SER A 22 11.15 0.73 -8.58
N SER A 23 10.54 1.90 -8.77
CA SER A 23 9.61 2.45 -7.78
C SER A 23 8.33 1.60 -7.74
N VAL A 24 7.76 1.40 -6.55
CA VAL A 24 6.55 0.59 -6.38
C VAL A 24 5.41 1.49 -5.90
N ILE A 25 4.23 1.31 -6.51
CA ILE A 25 2.99 1.96 -6.09
C ILE A 25 2.07 0.88 -5.51
N LEU A 26 1.71 1.02 -4.24
CA LEU A 26 0.82 0.13 -3.52
C LEU A 26 -0.55 0.77 -3.36
N PHE A 27 -1.56 0.15 -3.97
CA PHE A 27 -2.96 0.54 -3.79
C PHE A 27 -3.64 -0.38 -2.78
N LEU A 28 -4.01 0.19 -1.62
CA LEU A 28 -4.86 -0.45 -0.62
C LEU A 28 -6.32 -0.13 -0.95
N ASN A 29 -6.88 -0.92 -1.87
CA ASN A 29 -8.22 -0.72 -2.42
C ASN A 29 -9.32 -1.26 -1.49
N LYS A 30 -10.57 -0.88 -1.77
CA LYS A 30 -11.81 -1.28 -1.06
C LYS A 30 -11.90 -0.71 0.36
N THR A 31 -11.43 0.52 0.53
CA THR A 31 -11.47 1.24 1.81
C THR A 31 -12.89 1.45 2.34
N ASP A 32 -13.86 1.56 1.44
CA ASP A 32 -15.31 1.56 1.71
C ASP A 32 -15.75 0.27 2.40
N ILE A 33 -15.40 -0.90 1.84
CA ILE A 33 -15.75 -2.20 2.40
C ILE A 33 -15.05 -2.42 3.75
N LEU A 34 -13.80 -1.97 3.89
CA LEU A 34 -13.09 -2.04 5.16
C LEU A 34 -13.80 -1.24 6.26
N LYS A 35 -14.20 0.00 5.95
CA LYS A 35 -14.94 0.88 6.87
C LYS A 35 -16.26 0.26 7.31
N GLU A 36 -16.95 -0.44 6.42
CA GLU A 36 -18.19 -1.14 6.76
C GLU A 36 -17.91 -2.36 7.65
N LYS A 37 -16.98 -3.23 7.24
CA LYS A 37 -16.72 -4.51 7.92
C LYS A 37 -16.15 -4.37 9.33
N ILE A 38 -15.31 -3.36 9.57
CA ILE A 38 -14.64 -3.19 10.86
C ILE A 38 -15.64 -2.92 12.00
N MET A 39 -16.86 -2.47 11.67
CA MET A 39 -17.92 -2.18 12.64
C MET A 39 -18.46 -3.44 13.32
N TYR A 40 -18.44 -4.58 12.64
CA TYR A 40 -19.00 -5.85 13.13
C TYR A 40 -18.03 -7.03 13.10
N SER A 41 -16.87 -6.87 12.44
CA SER A 41 -15.84 -7.89 12.32
C SER A 41 -14.50 -7.30 12.75
N HIS A 42 -14.01 -7.72 13.92
CA HIS A 42 -12.79 -7.16 14.47
C HIS A 42 -11.55 -7.73 13.76
N LEU A 43 -10.62 -6.85 13.37
CA LEU A 43 -9.42 -7.24 12.63
C LEU A 43 -8.54 -8.25 13.40
N ALA A 44 -8.48 -8.13 14.74
CA ALA A 44 -7.69 -9.01 15.58
C ALA A 44 -8.14 -10.49 15.54
N THR A 45 -9.37 -10.77 15.11
CA THR A 45 -9.87 -12.13 14.91
C THR A 45 -9.10 -12.87 13.80
N TYR A 46 -8.59 -12.13 12.81
CA TYR A 46 -7.83 -12.70 11.69
C TYR A 46 -6.33 -12.39 11.78
N PHE A 47 -5.96 -11.33 12.50
CA PHE A 47 -4.59 -10.86 12.69
C PHE A 47 -4.33 -10.59 14.19
N PRO A 48 -3.97 -11.61 14.97
CA PRO A 48 -3.83 -11.49 16.44
C PRO A 48 -2.81 -10.43 16.90
N GLU A 49 -1.88 -10.04 16.04
CA GLU A 49 -0.89 -8.99 16.26
C GLU A 49 -1.49 -7.58 16.20
N PHE A 50 -2.68 -7.41 15.63
CA PHE A 50 -3.40 -6.13 15.66
C PHE A 50 -3.83 -5.80 17.09
N LYS A 51 -3.27 -4.73 17.66
CA LYS A 51 -3.61 -4.21 19.00
C LYS A 51 -4.40 -2.90 18.95
N GLY A 52 -4.89 -2.51 17.77
CA GLY A 52 -5.69 -1.29 17.62
C GLY A 52 -7.12 -1.45 18.17
N PRO A 53 -7.83 -0.33 18.35
CA PRO A 53 -9.21 -0.34 18.85
C PRO A 53 -10.18 -1.10 17.91
N GLN A 54 -11.28 -1.58 18.48
CA GLN A 54 -12.39 -2.12 17.71
C GLN A 54 -13.12 -0.99 16.96
N GLN A 55 -13.74 -1.32 15.82
CA GLN A 55 -14.57 -0.38 15.06
C GLN A 55 -13.83 0.90 14.60
N ASP A 56 -12.51 0.85 14.49
CA ASP A 56 -11.68 1.95 14.02
C ASP A 56 -11.10 1.64 12.64
N PRO A 57 -11.66 2.23 11.56
CA PRO A 57 -11.16 2.03 10.22
C PRO A 57 -9.75 2.59 10.01
N VAL A 58 -9.37 3.66 10.71
CA VAL A 58 -8.07 4.32 10.54
C VAL A 58 -6.98 3.43 11.12
N ALA A 59 -7.17 2.95 12.35
CA ALA A 59 -6.24 2.02 12.97
C ALA A 59 -6.09 0.73 12.15
N ALA A 60 -7.19 0.21 11.59
CA ALA A 60 -7.15 -0.96 10.71
C ALA A 60 -6.39 -0.70 9.41
N GLN A 61 -6.61 0.46 8.77
CA GLN A 61 -5.90 0.88 7.57
C GLN A 61 -4.40 1.01 7.80
N ASP A 62 -3.99 1.66 8.89
CA ASP A 62 -2.58 1.83 9.23
C ASP A 62 -1.89 0.51 9.52
N TYR A 63 -2.56 -0.40 10.22
CA TYR A 63 -2.04 -1.75 10.45
C TYR A 63 -1.85 -2.52 9.16
N ILE A 64 -2.85 -2.50 8.27
CA ILE A 64 -2.75 -3.18 6.97
C ILE A 64 -1.61 -2.57 6.16
N LEU A 65 -1.51 -1.24 6.09
CA LEU A 65 -0.41 -0.57 5.39
C LEU A 65 0.96 -1.02 5.92
N LYS A 66 1.14 -1.01 7.24
CA LYS A 66 2.38 -1.44 7.89
C LYS A 66 2.72 -2.89 7.52
N MET A 67 1.73 -3.78 7.51
CA MET A 67 1.89 -5.20 7.16
C MET A 67 2.53 -5.39 5.77
N TYR A 68 2.14 -4.56 4.78
CA TYR A 68 2.72 -4.58 3.43
C TYR A 68 4.07 -3.88 3.39
N GLN A 69 4.23 -2.73 4.04
CA GLN A 69 5.51 -2.01 4.09
C GLN A 69 6.64 -2.86 4.70
N GLU A 70 6.33 -3.68 5.70
CA GLU A 70 7.28 -4.61 6.32
C GLU A 70 7.77 -5.71 5.37
N GLN A 71 7.11 -5.94 4.24
CA GLN A 71 7.59 -6.88 3.22
C GLN A 71 8.68 -6.28 2.33
N ASN A 72 8.94 -4.97 2.40
CA ASN A 72 9.97 -4.32 1.60
C ASN A 72 11.37 -4.56 2.19
N PRO A 73 12.24 -5.38 1.57
CA PRO A 73 13.57 -5.66 2.09
C PRO A 73 14.52 -4.46 1.95
N ASN A 74 14.24 -3.55 1.02
CA ASN A 74 15.08 -2.40 0.71
C ASN A 74 14.37 -1.10 1.14
N ARG A 75 14.81 -0.52 2.25
CA ARG A 75 14.24 0.73 2.79
C ARG A 75 14.51 1.95 1.91
N ASP A 76 15.51 1.89 1.04
CA ASP A 76 15.84 2.97 0.10
C ASP A 76 14.94 2.95 -1.13
N ARG A 77 14.34 1.78 -1.44
CA ARG A 77 13.35 1.70 -2.52
C ARG A 77 12.06 2.41 -2.12
N LYS A 78 11.66 3.37 -2.95
CA LYS A 78 10.44 4.15 -2.75
C LYS A 78 9.19 3.29 -2.97
N LEU A 79 8.40 3.17 -1.90
CA LEU A 79 7.09 2.52 -1.88
C LEU A 79 6.00 3.58 -1.63
N TYR A 80 5.33 4.00 -2.70
CA TYR A 80 4.24 4.97 -2.63
C TYR A 80 2.94 4.24 -2.32
N SER A 81 2.35 4.49 -1.16
CA SER A 81 1.16 3.77 -0.71
C SER A 81 -0.06 4.68 -0.68
N HIS A 82 -1.18 4.19 -1.19
CA HIS A 82 -2.43 4.96 -1.28
C HIS A 82 -3.63 4.10 -0.90
N PHE A 83 -4.51 4.67 -0.08
CA PHE A 83 -5.82 4.13 0.21
C PHE A 83 -6.79 4.53 -0.90
N THR A 84 -7.45 3.55 -1.53
CA THR A 84 -8.34 3.81 -2.66
C THR A 84 -9.70 3.15 -2.48
N CYS A 85 -10.69 3.70 -3.17
CA CYS A 85 -11.97 3.08 -3.39
C CYS A 85 -12.15 2.98 -4.91
N ALA A 86 -12.49 1.80 -5.43
CA ALA A 86 -12.55 1.56 -6.87
C ALA A 86 -13.63 2.39 -7.59
N THR A 87 -14.62 2.90 -6.87
CA THR A 87 -15.64 3.82 -7.39
C THR A 87 -15.14 5.26 -7.51
N ASP A 88 -13.97 5.56 -6.95
CA ASP A 88 -13.36 6.89 -6.95
C ASP A 88 -12.24 6.95 -8.01
N THR A 89 -12.67 6.93 -9.27
CA THR A 89 -11.79 6.96 -10.44
C THR A 89 -11.04 8.28 -10.59
N GLU A 90 -11.57 9.39 -10.07
CA GLU A 90 -10.88 10.68 -10.05
C GLU A 90 -9.66 10.67 -9.12
N ASN A 91 -9.79 10.10 -7.92
CA ASN A 91 -8.66 9.99 -7.00
C ASN A 91 -7.52 9.12 -7.58
N ILE A 92 -7.84 8.03 -8.27
CA ILE A 92 -6.81 7.20 -8.93
C ILE A 92 -6.05 7.99 -9.98
N ARG A 93 -6.75 8.78 -10.81
CA ARG A 93 -6.12 9.62 -11.85
C ARG A 93 -5.19 10.66 -11.23
N LEU A 94 -5.62 11.33 -10.16
CA LEU A 94 -4.81 12.32 -9.45
C LEU A 94 -3.56 11.69 -8.83
N ILE A 95 -3.71 10.55 -8.16
CA ILE A 95 -2.59 9.81 -7.58
C ILE A 95 -1.59 9.41 -8.68
N PHE A 96 -2.08 8.91 -9.81
CA PHE A 96 -1.20 8.49 -10.90
C PHE A 96 -0.41 9.65 -11.48
N VAL A 97 -1.01 10.83 -11.63
CA VAL A 97 -0.30 12.05 -12.07
C VAL A 97 0.76 12.46 -11.05
N ALA A 98 0.42 12.54 -9.77
CA ALA A 98 1.35 12.93 -8.72
C ALA A 98 2.54 11.97 -8.60
N VAL A 99 2.29 10.66 -8.73
CA VAL A 99 3.35 9.65 -8.69
C VAL A 99 4.18 9.69 -9.98
N LYS A 100 3.56 9.87 -11.16
CA LYS A 100 4.30 10.03 -12.41
C LYS A 100 5.28 11.20 -12.31
N ASP A 101 4.83 12.34 -11.80
CA ASP A 101 5.68 13.53 -11.66
C ASP A 101 6.79 13.28 -10.63
N THR A 102 6.47 12.66 -9.49
CA THR A 102 7.47 12.31 -8.46
C THR A 102 8.53 11.34 -8.98
N ILE A 103 8.12 10.32 -9.73
CA ILE A 103 9.03 9.33 -10.34
C ILE A 103 9.85 9.99 -11.44
N LEU A 104 9.24 10.80 -12.31
CA LEU A 104 9.94 11.48 -13.39
C LEU A 104 10.98 12.45 -12.85
N THR A 105 10.63 13.27 -11.85
CA THR A 105 11.59 14.17 -11.19
C THR A 105 12.70 13.40 -10.48
N ALA A 106 12.41 12.26 -9.86
CA ALA A 106 13.44 11.44 -9.23
C ALA A 106 14.43 10.86 -10.25
N ASN A 107 13.93 10.35 -11.39
CA ASN A 107 14.78 9.85 -12.47
C ASN A 107 15.62 10.98 -13.10
N LEU A 108 15.01 12.15 -13.37
CA LEU A 108 15.73 13.27 -13.98
C LEU A 108 16.89 13.79 -13.09
N LYS A 109 16.69 13.81 -11.76
CA LYS A 109 17.75 14.12 -10.79
C LYS A 109 18.86 13.07 -10.77
N GLU A 110 18.53 11.79 -10.93
CA GLU A 110 19.52 10.71 -11.00
C GLU A 110 20.44 10.85 -12.23
N PHE A 111 19.95 11.48 -13.31
CA PHE A 111 20.71 11.76 -14.52
C PHE A 111 21.32 13.17 -14.59
N ASN A 112 21.27 13.98 -13.51
CA ASN A 112 21.72 15.38 -13.49
C ASN A 112 21.14 16.25 -14.62
N LEU A 113 19.94 15.94 -15.09
CA LEU A 113 19.27 16.73 -16.14
C LEU A 113 18.48 17.92 -15.57
N VAL A 114 18.44 18.04 -14.24
CA VAL A 114 17.89 19.16 -13.44
C VAL A 114 18.50 19.18 -12.05
#